data_AF-A0A2G9WQW7-F1
#
_entry.id   AF-A0A2G9WQW7-F1
#
_cell.length_a   1.000
_cell.length_b   1.000
_cell.length_c   1.000
_cell.angle_alpha   90.00
_cell.angle_beta   90.00
_cell.angle_gamma   90.00
#
_symmetry.space_group_name_H-M   'P 1'
#
loop_
_entity.id
_entity.type
_entity.pdbx_description
1 polymer ?
#
loop_
_entity_poly.entity_id
_entity_poly.type
_entity_poly.pdbx_seq_one_letter_code
_entity_poly.pdbx_strand_id
1 'polypeptide(L)'
;MSFVFQLLSRNIGKHLINCPALLWPLVAAGDPPPGVTFSVATSDPDMARAAVAAGARAVLIPVEGDFAPADRMAVALSVTEADLGLADGALALIIEIAGPAAALRLGRGLPASPRLAAIGIDLDGFGRGAAGAVDGPRLVAAGLVALAGAALGLPAYLTGADSLTPSGAPAVAGFSHRLVDADGKARSAVR
;
A
#
# COMPACT_ATOMS: atom_id res chain seq x y z
N MET A 1 -3.48 -14.65 6.97
CA MET A 1 -4.51 -14.41 5.92
C MET A 1 -3.87 -13.66 4.77
N SER A 2 -4.11 -14.06 3.51
CA SER A 2 -3.52 -13.36 2.35
C SER A 2 -4.52 -12.45 1.64
N PHE A 3 -4.00 -11.39 1.03
CA PHE A 3 -4.71 -10.42 0.21
C PHE A 3 -4.05 -10.30 -1.16
N VAL A 4 -4.77 -9.80 -2.17
CA VAL A 4 -4.25 -9.58 -3.52
C VAL A 4 -4.68 -8.21 -4.03
N PHE A 5 -3.82 -7.56 -4.82
CA PHE A 5 -4.21 -6.33 -5.51
C PHE A 5 -5.01 -6.68 -6.77
N GLN A 6 -6.29 -6.38 -6.73
CA GLN A 6 -7.20 -6.52 -7.86
C GLN A 6 -7.19 -5.25 -8.71
N LEU A 7 -6.97 -5.40 -10.01
CA LEU A 7 -7.05 -4.31 -10.97
C LEU A 7 -8.52 -3.84 -11.17
N LEU A 8 -8.77 -2.53 -11.12
CA LEU A 8 -10.11 -1.95 -11.15
C LEU A 8 -10.63 -1.54 -12.54
N SER A 9 -9.80 -1.55 -13.60
CA SER A 9 -10.26 -1.16 -14.95
C SER A 9 -9.45 -1.79 -16.10
N ARG A 10 -10.03 -1.81 -17.30
CA ARG A 10 -9.43 -2.36 -18.54
C ARG A 10 -8.42 -1.42 -19.22
N ASN A 11 -8.44 -0.12 -18.90
CA ASN A 11 -7.57 0.88 -19.50
C ASN A 11 -6.30 1.07 -18.67
N ILE A 12 -5.36 0.17 -18.90
CA ILE A 12 -4.01 0.23 -18.38
C ILE A 12 -3.22 1.12 -19.35
N GLY A 13 -2.92 2.36 -18.97
CA GLY A 13 -1.73 3.00 -19.52
C GLY A 13 -0.57 2.03 -19.32
N LYS A 14 0.28 1.81 -20.34
CA LYS A 14 1.35 0.77 -20.46
C LYS A 14 2.36 0.69 -19.29
N HIS A 15 2.13 1.40 -18.19
CA HIS A 15 2.96 1.51 -16.99
C HIS A 15 2.79 0.34 -16.00
N LEU A 16 1.75 -0.49 -16.09
CA LEU A 16 1.52 -1.59 -15.12
C LEU A 16 2.33 -2.87 -15.39
N ILE A 17 3.10 -2.93 -16.47
CA ILE A 17 4.04 -4.04 -16.73
C ILE A 17 5.30 -3.90 -15.85
N ASN A 18 5.51 -2.75 -15.20
CA ASN A 18 6.76 -2.43 -14.51
C ASN A 18 6.68 -2.45 -12.97
N CYS A 19 5.55 -2.86 -12.36
CA CYS A 19 5.40 -2.92 -10.90
C CYS A 19 4.98 -4.34 -10.43
N PRO A 20 5.92 -5.30 -10.39
CA PRO A 20 5.62 -6.69 -10.07
C PRO A 20 5.11 -6.90 -8.64
N ALA A 21 5.39 -5.97 -7.72
CA ALA A 21 4.97 -6.04 -6.33
C ALA A 21 3.44 -6.13 -6.13
N LEU A 22 2.66 -5.56 -7.05
CA LEU A 22 1.20 -5.62 -7.01
C LEU A 22 0.63 -6.93 -7.59
N LEU A 23 1.44 -7.76 -8.22
CA LEU A 23 1.02 -9.08 -8.70
C LEU A 23 1.13 -10.16 -7.61
N TRP A 24 1.82 -9.85 -6.51
CA TRP A 24 2.12 -10.81 -5.47
C TRP A 24 1.07 -10.79 -4.35
N PRO A 25 0.79 -11.94 -3.72
CA PRO A 25 -0.03 -11.98 -2.53
C PRO A 25 0.62 -11.15 -1.42
N LEU A 26 -0.19 -10.40 -0.70
CA LEU A 26 0.17 -9.67 0.50
C LEU A 26 -0.26 -10.47 1.74
N VAL A 27 0.66 -10.72 2.67
CA VAL A 27 0.38 -11.38 3.96
C VAL A 27 0.74 -10.46 5.12
N ALA A 28 0.14 -10.66 6.29
CA ALA A 28 0.59 -9.96 7.49
C ALA A 28 1.93 -10.54 7.96
N ALA A 29 2.77 -9.73 8.60
CA ALA A 29 3.97 -10.29 9.21
C ALA A 29 3.62 -11.26 10.34
N GLY A 30 4.36 -12.37 10.41
CA GLY A 30 4.06 -13.49 11.31
C GLY A 30 3.13 -14.55 10.71
N ASP A 31 2.44 -14.25 9.60
CA ASP A 31 1.71 -15.28 8.87
C ASP A 31 2.67 -16.24 8.13
N PRO A 32 2.27 -17.51 7.91
CA PRO A 32 3.05 -18.45 7.11
C PRO A 32 3.29 -17.94 5.68
N PRO A 33 4.50 -18.11 5.11
CA PRO A 33 4.77 -17.77 3.72
C PRO A 33 3.86 -18.56 2.75
N PRO A 34 3.35 -17.94 1.67
CA PRO A 34 2.42 -18.58 0.75
C PRO A 34 3.09 -19.55 -0.25
N GLY A 35 4.38 -19.86 -0.10
CA GLY A 35 5.13 -20.76 -1.01
C GLY A 35 5.44 -20.19 -2.40
N VAL A 36 5.12 -18.92 -2.63
CA VAL A 36 5.38 -18.14 -3.85
C VAL A 36 5.97 -16.79 -3.48
N THR A 37 6.54 -16.04 -4.43
CA THR A 37 6.95 -14.64 -4.19
C THR A 37 5.79 -13.82 -3.63
N PHE A 38 6.04 -13.06 -2.57
CA PHE A 38 4.99 -12.39 -1.82
C PHE A 38 5.42 -11.00 -1.32
N SER A 39 4.44 -10.26 -0.83
CA SER A 39 4.57 -8.99 -0.15
C SER A 39 4.20 -9.19 1.32
N VAL A 40 4.88 -8.49 2.24
CA VAL A 40 4.56 -8.54 3.68
C VAL A 40 4.06 -7.18 4.17
N ALA A 41 3.00 -7.14 4.96
CA ALA A 41 2.54 -5.94 5.64
C ALA A 41 3.14 -5.86 7.05
N THR A 42 4.00 -4.86 7.29
CA THR A 42 4.60 -4.60 8.61
C THR A 42 5.28 -3.24 8.65
N SER A 43 5.25 -2.57 9.80
CA SER A 43 6.06 -1.39 10.10
C SER A 43 7.38 -1.70 10.83
N ASP A 44 7.61 -2.97 11.19
CA ASP A 44 8.80 -3.45 11.89
C ASP A 44 9.88 -3.94 10.90
N PRO A 45 11.07 -3.27 10.84
CA PRO A 45 12.18 -3.66 9.98
C PRO A 45 12.71 -5.08 10.20
N ASP A 46 12.68 -5.60 11.43
CA ASP A 46 13.19 -6.93 11.73
C ASP A 46 12.22 -8.00 11.22
N MET A 47 10.91 -7.76 11.37
CA MET A 47 9.89 -8.61 10.76
C MET A 47 9.96 -8.57 9.22
N ALA A 48 10.20 -7.39 8.64
CA ALA A 48 10.40 -7.25 7.20
C ALA A 48 11.60 -8.05 6.72
N ARG A 49 12.75 -7.94 7.40
CA ARG A 49 13.96 -8.70 7.08
C ARG A 49 13.71 -10.20 7.15
N ALA A 50 13.04 -10.69 8.21
CA ALA A 50 12.70 -12.11 8.35
C ALA A 50 11.79 -12.60 7.20
N ALA A 51 10.79 -11.81 6.82
CA ALA A 51 9.92 -12.13 5.70
C ALA A 51 10.67 -12.13 4.36
N VAL A 52 11.60 -11.21 4.14
CA VAL A 52 12.43 -11.16 2.93
C VAL A 52 13.33 -12.39 2.81
N ALA A 53 13.93 -12.82 3.92
CA ALA A 53 14.69 -14.07 4.00
C ALA A 53 13.81 -15.29 3.67
N ALA A 54 12.52 -15.25 4.02
CA ALA A 54 11.54 -16.27 3.68
C ALA A 54 10.96 -16.17 2.25
N GLY A 55 11.37 -15.17 1.46
CA GLY A 55 10.96 -15.01 0.06
C GLY A 55 10.14 -13.76 -0.26
N ALA A 56 9.87 -12.88 0.71
CA ALA A 56 9.18 -11.62 0.43
C ALA A 56 10.04 -10.72 -0.47
N ARG A 57 9.41 -9.99 -1.39
CA ARG A 57 10.08 -9.05 -2.31
C ARG A 57 9.46 -7.65 -2.30
N ALA A 58 8.41 -7.45 -1.52
CA ALA A 58 7.90 -6.13 -1.22
C ALA A 58 7.44 -6.03 0.25
N VAL A 59 7.49 -4.82 0.79
CA VAL A 59 6.98 -4.49 2.12
C VAL A 59 5.93 -3.41 2.01
N LEU A 60 4.74 -3.67 2.55
CA LEU A 60 3.69 -2.66 2.72
C LEU A 60 3.76 -2.09 4.13
N ILE A 61 3.82 -0.77 4.22
CA ILE A 61 3.80 -0.03 5.49
C ILE A 61 2.51 0.76 5.63
N PRO A 62 1.72 0.52 6.69
CA PRO A 62 0.70 1.46 7.11
C PRO A 62 1.34 2.70 7.73
N VAL A 63 0.95 3.87 7.24
CA VAL A 63 1.42 5.19 7.64
C VAL A 63 0.24 5.92 8.27
N GLU A 64 0.27 6.07 9.59
CA GLU A 64 -0.82 6.71 10.34
C GLU A 64 -0.56 8.20 10.61
N GLY A 65 0.67 8.53 11.03
CA GLY A 65 1.07 9.86 11.49
C GLY A 65 1.89 10.66 10.49
N ASP A 66 3.07 10.15 10.15
CA ASP A 66 4.03 10.74 9.22
C ASP A 66 4.83 9.66 8.48
N PHE A 67 5.66 10.06 7.52
CA PHE A 67 6.43 9.14 6.67
C PHE A 67 7.70 8.58 7.31
N ALA A 68 8.07 8.98 8.54
CA ALA A 68 9.33 8.53 9.14
C ALA A 68 9.45 6.99 9.25
N PRO A 69 8.38 6.22 9.57
CA PRO A 69 8.43 4.76 9.50
C PRO A 69 8.73 4.22 8.09
N ALA A 70 8.16 4.84 7.05
CA ALA A 70 8.40 4.45 5.66
C ALA A 70 9.84 4.77 5.23
N ASP A 71 10.37 5.92 5.62
CA ASP A 71 11.76 6.30 5.34
C ASP A 71 12.76 5.36 6.03
N ARG A 72 12.51 5.02 7.30
CA ARG A 72 13.33 4.03 8.03
C ARG A 72 13.30 2.67 7.38
N MET A 73 12.14 2.23 6.89
CA MET A 73 12.04 0.97 6.17
C MET A 73 12.77 1.01 4.84
N ALA A 74 12.69 2.10 4.07
CA ALA A 74 13.43 2.22 2.81
C ALA A 74 14.94 2.03 3.03
N VAL A 75 15.48 2.59 4.12
CA VAL A 75 16.87 2.37 4.54
C VAL A 75 17.09 0.92 4.96
N ALA A 76 16.22 0.35 5.78
CA ALA A 76 16.33 -1.05 6.23
C ALA A 76 16.29 -2.06 5.08
N LEU A 77 15.48 -1.81 4.04
CA LEU A 77 15.45 -2.61 2.82
C LEU A 77 16.77 -2.50 2.04
N SER A 78 17.36 -1.31 1.97
CA SER A 78 18.69 -1.12 1.35
C SER A 78 19.77 -1.93 2.06
N VAL A 79 19.75 -1.94 3.40
CA VAL A 79 20.66 -2.77 4.20
C VAL A 79 20.38 -4.25 3.98
N THR A 80 19.11 -4.65 3.94
CA THR A 80 18.71 -6.05 3.73
C THR A 80 19.12 -6.56 2.35
N GLU A 81 19.04 -5.74 1.30
CA GLU A 81 19.55 -6.07 -0.03
C GLU A 81 21.05 -6.36 0.01
N ALA A 82 21.83 -5.49 0.67
CA ALA A 82 23.27 -5.67 0.80
C ALA A 82 23.62 -6.95 1.60
N ASP A 83 22.94 -7.17 2.74
CA ASP A 83 23.16 -8.35 3.60
C ASP A 83 22.87 -9.67 2.87
N LEU A 84 21.88 -9.67 1.98
CA LEU A 84 21.44 -10.85 1.25
C LEU A 84 22.07 -10.97 -0.16
N GLY A 85 22.95 -10.03 -0.54
CA GLY A 85 23.57 -10.01 -1.86
C GLY A 85 22.57 -9.79 -3.01
N LEU A 86 21.46 -9.09 -2.76
CA LEU A 86 20.48 -8.71 -3.77
C LEU A 86 20.96 -7.47 -4.54
N ALA A 87 20.45 -7.28 -5.76
CA ALA A 87 20.67 -6.04 -6.50
C ALA A 87 20.01 -4.85 -5.78
N ASP A 88 20.60 -3.65 -5.93
CA ASP A 88 20.00 -2.42 -5.42
C ASP A 88 18.62 -2.21 -6.04
N GLY A 89 17.61 -1.96 -5.20
CA GLY A 89 16.22 -1.82 -5.62
C GLY A 89 15.50 -3.13 -5.94
N ALA A 90 16.06 -4.29 -5.55
CA ALA A 90 15.38 -5.59 -5.67
C ALA A 90 14.17 -5.72 -4.74
N LEU A 91 14.11 -4.94 -3.66
CA LEU A 91 13.01 -4.91 -2.71
C LEU A 91 12.15 -3.66 -2.90
N ALA A 92 10.84 -3.89 -3.08
CA ALA A 92 9.86 -2.82 -3.25
C ALA A 92 9.27 -2.35 -1.90
N LEU A 93 8.95 -1.07 -1.83
CA LEU A 93 8.19 -0.46 -0.74
C LEU A 93 6.80 -0.06 -1.24
N ILE A 94 5.76 -0.41 -0.50
CA ILE A 94 4.40 0.03 -0.72
C ILE A 94 3.98 0.86 0.49
N ILE A 95 3.41 2.04 0.26
CA ILE A 95 2.92 2.91 1.34
C ILE A 95 1.40 2.86 1.36
N GLU A 96 0.83 2.57 2.51
CA GLU A 96 -0.59 2.74 2.77
C GLU A 96 -0.84 3.91 3.72
N ILE A 97 -1.62 4.88 3.30
CA ILE A 97 -2.12 5.93 4.18
C ILE A 97 -3.24 5.35 5.03
N ALA A 98 -2.98 5.16 6.32
CA ALA A 98 -3.88 4.51 7.27
C ALA A 98 -4.44 5.48 8.32
N GLY A 99 -4.12 6.77 8.24
CA GLY A 99 -4.62 7.77 9.18
C GLY A 99 -4.71 9.20 8.63
N PRO A 100 -5.50 10.07 9.26
CA PRO A 100 -5.72 11.44 8.80
C PRO A 100 -4.46 12.31 8.84
N ALA A 101 -3.58 12.09 9.83
CA ALA A 101 -2.32 12.82 9.93
C ALA A 101 -1.39 12.51 8.75
N ALA A 102 -1.27 11.24 8.34
CA ALA A 102 -0.51 10.87 7.17
C ALA A 102 -1.07 11.46 5.86
N ALA A 103 -2.40 11.52 5.68
CA ALA A 103 -3.00 12.20 4.53
C ALA A 103 -2.70 13.71 4.51
N LEU A 104 -2.74 14.37 5.66
CA LEU A 104 -2.33 15.78 5.76
C LEU A 104 -0.85 15.97 5.42
N ARG A 105 0.00 15.00 5.74
CA ARG A 105 1.42 15.02 5.36
C ARG A 105 1.62 14.88 3.85
N LEU A 106 0.84 14.05 3.16
CA LEU A 106 0.86 14.01 1.68
C LEU A 106 0.60 15.37 1.05
N GLY A 107 -0.32 16.15 1.63
CA GLY A 107 -0.61 17.52 1.16
C GLY A 107 0.56 18.50 1.34
N ARG A 108 1.59 18.15 2.12
CA ARG A 108 2.77 18.99 2.39
C ARG A 108 4.03 18.50 1.67
N GLY A 109 4.05 17.25 1.23
CA GLY A 109 5.21 16.64 0.59
C GLY A 109 4.95 15.19 0.22
N LEU A 110 5.68 14.72 -0.79
CA LEU A 110 5.59 13.35 -1.27
C LEU A 110 6.66 12.47 -0.59
N PRO A 111 6.38 11.18 -0.34
CA PRO A 111 7.40 10.24 0.09
C PRO A 111 8.51 10.15 -0.98
N ALA A 112 9.75 10.26 -0.55
CA ALA A 112 10.92 10.26 -1.43
C ALA A 112 11.69 8.94 -1.24
N SER A 113 11.31 7.92 -2.00
CA SER A 113 12.07 6.66 -2.05
C SER A 113 12.06 6.08 -3.46
N PRO A 114 13.22 5.72 -4.03
CA PRO A 114 13.28 5.05 -5.33
C PRO A 114 12.68 3.64 -5.28
N ARG A 115 12.46 3.08 -4.09
CA ARG A 115 11.83 1.75 -3.87
C ARG A 115 10.31 1.80 -3.90
N LEU A 116 9.72 3.00 -3.93
CA LEU A 116 8.28 3.15 -3.85
C LEU A 116 7.62 2.58 -5.12
N ALA A 117 6.87 1.49 -4.93
CA ALA A 117 6.25 0.73 -5.99
C ALA A 117 4.75 1.07 -6.15
N ALA A 118 4.10 1.46 -5.06
CA ALA A 118 2.71 1.90 -5.06
C ALA A 118 2.40 2.74 -3.82
N ILE A 119 1.35 3.55 -3.93
CA ILE A 119 0.74 4.26 -2.81
C ILE A 119 -0.74 3.89 -2.72
N GLY A 120 -1.26 3.74 -1.51
CA GLY A 120 -2.68 3.49 -1.32
C GLY A 120 -3.23 4.10 -0.06
N ILE A 121 -4.52 3.86 0.15
CA ILE A 121 -5.25 4.37 1.30
C ILE A 121 -6.15 3.29 1.88
N ASP A 122 -6.13 3.17 3.20
CA ASP A 122 -7.16 2.48 3.96
C ASP A 122 -8.25 3.48 4.35
N LEU A 123 -9.41 3.34 3.71
CA LEU A 123 -10.56 4.20 3.94
C LEU A 123 -11.16 4.00 5.35
N ASP A 124 -10.95 2.83 5.97
CA ASP A 124 -11.45 2.55 7.32
C ASP A 124 -10.60 3.24 8.41
N GLY A 125 -9.34 3.55 8.10
CA GLY A 125 -8.44 4.29 8.99
C GLY A 125 -8.96 5.69 9.37
N PHE A 126 -9.86 6.26 8.57
CA PHE A 126 -10.50 7.55 8.82
C PHE A 126 -11.72 7.47 9.76
N GLY A 127 -12.33 6.29 9.90
CA GLY A 127 -13.46 6.07 10.81
C GLY A 127 -13.08 6.11 12.30
N ARG A 128 -11.78 5.94 12.62
CA ARG A 128 -11.29 5.81 14.01
C ARG A 128 -11.11 7.14 14.78
N GLY A 129 -11.48 8.29 14.22
CA GLY A 129 -11.22 9.59 14.88
C GLY A 129 -12.10 10.78 14.49
N ALA A 130 -13.13 10.61 13.65
CA ALA A 130 -13.97 11.72 13.18
C ALA A 130 -15.37 11.66 13.79
N ALA A 131 -15.72 12.63 14.65
CA ALA A 131 -17.10 12.90 15.04
C ALA A 131 -17.75 13.80 13.98
N GLY A 132 -18.55 13.23 13.08
CA GLY A 132 -19.22 13.96 11.99
C GLY A 132 -19.35 13.12 10.71
N ALA A 133 -19.92 13.68 9.64
CA ALA A 133 -20.05 13.00 8.35
C ALA A 133 -18.67 12.60 7.79
N VAL A 134 -18.29 11.35 8.04
CA VAL A 134 -16.96 10.75 7.78
C VAL A 134 -16.60 10.78 6.29
N ASP A 135 -17.60 10.90 5.40
CA ASP A 135 -17.41 10.84 3.96
C ASP A 135 -16.54 11.97 3.41
N GLY A 136 -16.70 13.21 3.89
CA GLY A 136 -15.96 14.37 3.36
C GLY A 136 -14.43 14.24 3.51
N PRO A 137 -13.90 14.13 4.75
CA PRO A 137 -12.47 13.99 5.00
C PRO A 137 -11.87 12.74 4.34
N ARG A 138 -12.61 11.62 4.34
CA ARG A 138 -12.20 10.36 3.72
C ARG A 138 -12.02 10.50 2.20
N LEU A 139 -12.97 11.16 1.52
CA LEU A 139 -12.88 11.42 0.08
C LEU A 139 -11.74 12.39 -0.27
N VAL A 140 -11.52 13.42 0.54
CA VAL A 140 -10.38 14.34 0.35
C VAL A 140 -9.05 13.59 0.47
N ALA A 141 -8.89 12.74 1.49
CA ALA A 141 -7.68 11.93 1.66
C ALA A 141 -7.46 10.97 0.50
N ALA A 142 -8.52 10.31 0.02
CA ALA A 142 -8.45 9.46 -1.16
C ALA A 142 -8.03 10.25 -2.42
N GLY A 143 -8.56 11.47 -2.61
CA GLY A 143 -8.15 12.37 -3.68
C GLY A 143 -6.66 12.76 -3.59
N LEU A 144 -6.15 13.04 -2.38
CA LEU A 144 -4.73 13.35 -2.17
C LEU A 144 -3.84 12.15 -2.51
N VAL A 145 -4.25 10.93 -2.17
CA VAL A 145 -3.51 9.69 -2.49
C VAL A 145 -3.50 9.43 -3.99
N ALA A 146 -4.64 9.58 -4.66
CA ALA A 146 -4.73 9.45 -6.11
C ALA A 146 -3.85 10.49 -6.83
N LEU A 147 -3.86 11.74 -6.36
CA LEU A 147 -3.01 12.81 -6.88
C LEU A 147 -1.52 12.52 -6.63
N ALA A 148 -1.16 12.03 -5.44
CA ALA A 148 0.22 11.64 -5.12
C ALA A 148 0.71 10.49 -6.01
N GLY A 149 -0.12 9.46 -6.23
CA GLY A 149 0.18 8.38 -7.17
C GLY A 149 0.42 8.90 -8.58
N ALA A 150 -0.46 9.78 -9.08
CA ALA A 150 -0.29 10.39 -10.39
C ALA A 150 0.98 11.26 -10.50
N ALA A 151 1.27 12.08 -9.47
CA ALA A 151 2.45 12.94 -9.43
C ALA A 151 3.76 12.14 -9.40
N LEU A 152 3.76 10.97 -8.77
CA LEU A 152 4.90 10.05 -8.69
C LEU A 152 4.98 9.08 -9.87
N GLY A 153 3.97 9.05 -10.76
CA GLY A 153 3.86 8.06 -11.83
C GLY A 153 3.67 6.63 -11.31
N LEU A 154 3.10 6.48 -10.12
CA LEU A 154 2.91 5.22 -9.42
C LEU A 154 1.46 4.72 -9.47
N PRO A 155 1.24 3.40 -9.44
CA PRO A 155 -0.07 2.85 -9.18
C PRO A 155 -0.63 3.34 -7.84
N ALA A 156 -1.90 3.76 -7.85
CA ALA A 156 -2.67 4.05 -6.66
C ALA A 156 -3.65 2.91 -6.35
N TYR A 157 -3.77 2.51 -5.09
CA TYR A 157 -4.74 1.50 -4.66
C TYR A 157 -5.60 1.93 -3.48
N LEU A 158 -6.78 1.32 -3.36
CA LEU A 158 -7.76 1.59 -2.29
C LEU A 158 -8.10 0.31 -1.52
N THR A 159 -8.39 0.49 -0.24
CA THR A 159 -8.90 -0.57 0.65
C THR A 159 -9.92 0.01 1.64
N GLY A 160 -10.57 -0.84 2.43
CA GLY A 160 -11.62 -0.45 3.37
C GLY A 160 -13.04 -0.50 2.81
N ALA A 161 -14.03 -0.18 3.66
CA ALA A 161 -15.44 -0.13 3.29
C ALA A 161 -15.75 0.95 2.25
N ASP A 162 -16.77 0.72 1.42
CA ASP A 162 -17.23 1.61 0.34
C ASP A 162 -16.10 2.12 -0.59
N SER A 163 -15.07 1.29 -0.77
CA SER A 163 -13.99 1.56 -1.70
C SER A 163 -14.47 1.52 -3.16
N LEU A 164 -15.60 0.85 -3.40
CA LEU A 164 -16.30 0.79 -4.68
C LEU A 164 -17.71 1.37 -4.54
N THR A 165 -18.20 1.97 -5.63
CA THR A 165 -19.62 2.28 -5.81
C THR A 165 -20.46 1.00 -5.95
N PRO A 166 -21.80 1.06 -5.83
CA PRO A 166 -22.67 -0.10 -6.08
C PRO A 166 -22.51 -0.72 -7.47
N SER A 167 -22.02 0.06 -8.46
CA SER A 167 -21.74 -0.40 -9.82
C SER A 167 -20.40 -1.13 -9.98
N GLY A 168 -19.60 -1.23 -8.92
CA GLY A 168 -18.27 -1.84 -8.93
C GLY A 168 -17.15 -0.91 -9.41
N ALA A 169 -17.45 0.33 -9.78
CA ALA A 169 -16.44 1.34 -10.10
C ALA A 169 -15.77 1.89 -8.81
N PRO A 170 -14.50 2.33 -8.86
CA PRO A 170 -13.85 3.04 -7.74
C PRO A 170 -14.73 4.17 -7.20
N ALA A 171 -14.87 4.27 -5.88
CA ALA A 171 -15.63 5.37 -5.25
C ALA A 171 -14.97 6.74 -5.48
N VAL A 172 -13.67 6.74 -5.75
CA VAL A 172 -12.86 7.92 -6.09
C VAL A 172 -12.05 7.60 -7.34
N ALA A 173 -11.98 8.54 -8.28
CA ALA A 173 -11.20 8.37 -9.51
C ALA A 173 -9.69 8.40 -9.23
N GLY A 174 -8.88 7.90 -10.18
CA GLY A 174 -7.42 7.91 -10.11
C GLY A 174 -6.79 6.68 -9.43
N PHE A 175 -7.60 5.76 -8.91
CA PHE A 175 -7.14 4.47 -8.40
C PHE A 175 -7.14 3.40 -9.48
N SER A 176 -6.05 2.63 -9.56
CA SER A 176 -5.90 1.53 -10.50
C SER A 176 -6.14 0.16 -9.87
N HIS A 177 -5.91 0.02 -8.55
CA HIS A 177 -6.06 -1.25 -7.85
C HIS A 177 -6.92 -1.14 -6.60
N ARG A 178 -7.42 -2.29 -6.15
CA ARG A 178 -8.06 -2.49 -4.85
C ARG A 178 -7.38 -3.66 -4.16
N LEU A 179 -7.17 -3.56 -2.85
CA LEU A 179 -6.65 -4.68 -2.09
C LEU A 179 -7.80 -5.52 -1.54
N VAL A 180 -7.86 -6.81 -1.89
CA VAL A 180 -8.97 -7.70 -1.56
C VAL A 180 -8.51 -9.01 -0.94
N ASP A 181 -9.37 -9.64 -0.15
CA ASP A 181 -9.18 -11.01 0.35
C ASP A 181 -9.57 -12.07 -0.70
N ALA A 182 -9.50 -13.35 -0.31
CA ALA A 182 -9.85 -14.48 -1.17
C ALA A 182 -11.32 -14.47 -1.62
N ASP A 183 -12.21 -13.83 -0.86
CA ASP A 183 -13.64 -13.69 -1.19
C ASP A 183 -13.91 -12.46 -2.06
N GLY A 184 -12.87 -11.69 -2.43
CA GLY A 184 -12.99 -10.45 -3.20
C GLY A 184 -13.50 -9.26 -2.39
N LYS A 185 -13.54 -9.37 -1.05
CA LYS A 185 -13.89 -8.26 -0.17
C LYS A 185 -12.68 -7.37 0.04
N ALA A 186 -12.88 -6.05 0.08
CA ALA A 186 -11.79 -5.12 0.39
C ALA A 186 -11.17 -5.51 1.73
N ARG A 187 -9.83 -5.44 1.79
CA ARG A 187 -9.15 -5.54 3.08
C ARG A 187 -9.64 -4.38 3.97
N SER A 188 -10.19 -4.72 5.11
CA SER A 188 -10.52 -3.76 6.15
C SER A 188 -9.55 -3.99 7.30
N ALA A 189 -9.09 -2.92 7.95
CA ALA A 189 -8.35 -3.03 9.21
C ALA A 189 -9.21 -3.59 10.37
N VAL A 190 -10.49 -3.94 10.13
CA VAL A 190 -11.34 -4.60 11.11
C VAL A 190 -11.05 -6.10 11.15
N ARG A 191 -10.05 -6.45 11.94
CA ARG A 191 -10.06 -7.60 12.85
C ARG A 191 -9.39 -7.20 14.16
#